data_AF-A0A7C4L462-F1
#
_entry.id   AF-A0A7C4L462-F1
#
_cell.length_a   1.000
_cell.length_b   1.000
_cell.length_c   1.000
_cell.angle_alpha   90.00
_cell.angle_beta   90.00
_cell.angle_gamma   90.00
#
_symmetry.space_group_name_H-M   'P 1'
#
loop_
_entity.id
_entity.type
_entity.pdbx_description
1 polymer ?
#
loop_
_entity_poly.entity_id
_entity_poly.type
_entity_poly.pdbx_seq_one_letter_code
_entity_poly.pdbx_strand_id
1 'polypeptide(L)'
;MAEGLGRIISLALRFSSHLSTLERIKEIIAQLSGIGGARTLGFGKEKIRSLPDAVAKVLAIHYGLNGNGSIKIEKENGPKENPKLITETTQPSLLLNKEVENFDICPTCGEASLVHEEGCKKCYSCGYSEC
;
A
#
# COMPACT_ATOMS: atom_id res chain seq x y z
N MET A 1 -0.21 14.00 -11.78
CA MET A 1 0.43 12.83 -12.43
C MET A 1 -0.45 11.58 -12.40
N ALA A 2 -1.00 11.19 -11.24
CA ALA A 2 -1.91 10.04 -11.11
C ALA A 2 -3.11 10.06 -12.08
N GLU A 3 -3.77 11.21 -12.21
CA GLU A 3 -4.95 11.37 -13.08
C GLU A 3 -4.63 11.11 -14.56
N GLY A 4 -3.52 11.67 -15.07
CA GLY A 4 -3.09 11.48 -16.45
C GLY A 4 -2.82 10.01 -16.77
N LEU A 5 -2.14 9.30 -15.87
CA LEU A 5 -1.91 7.86 -16.01
C LEU A 5 -3.25 7.10 -16.03
N GLY A 6 -4.15 7.41 -15.11
CA GLY A 6 -5.47 6.77 -15.05
C GLY A 6 -6.31 6.98 -16.32
N ARG A 7 -6.28 8.20 -16.89
CA ARG A 7 -6.95 8.50 -18.16
C ARG A 7 -6.34 7.72 -19.33
N ILE A 8 -5.02 7.65 -19.41
CA ILE A 8 -4.32 6.91 -20.47
C ILE A 8 -4.63 5.41 -20.37
N ILE A 9 -4.59 4.82 -19.17
CA ILE A 9 -4.92 3.40 -18.96
C ILE A 9 -6.39 3.15 -19.33
N SER A 10 -7.30 4.01 -18.88
CA SER A 10 -8.73 3.91 -19.22
C SER A 10 -8.99 4.04 -20.72
N LEU A 11 -8.20 4.86 -21.40
CA LEU A 11 -8.28 5.04 -22.85
C LEU A 11 -7.71 3.81 -23.57
N ALA A 12 -6.55 3.32 -23.14
CA ALA A 12 -5.92 2.11 -23.65
C ALA A 12 -6.82 0.89 -23.52
N LEU A 13 -7.61 0.76 -22.45
CA LEU A 13 -8.59 -0.33 -22.28
C LEU A 13 -9.83 -0.17 -23.17
N ARG A 14 -10.19 1.06 -23.58
CA ARG A 14 -11.40 1.32 -24.39
C ARG A 14 -11.16 1.32 -25.89
N PHE A 15 -9.95 1.62 -26.36
CA PHE A 15 -9.66 1.63 -27.79
C PHE A 15 -9.84 0.25 -28.41
N SER A 16 -10.26 0.18 -29.67
CA SER A 16 -10.21 -1.07 -30.43
C SER A 16 -8.76 -1.39 -30.79
N SER A 17 -8.28 -2.55 -30.39
CA SER A 17 -6.97 -3.08 -30.80
C SER A 17 -7.17 -4.46 -31.42
N HIS A 18 -6.17 -4.93 -32.15
CA HIS A 18 -6.15 -6.27 -32.71
C HIS A 18 -6.00 -7.39 -31.64
N LEU A 19 -5.53 -7.02 -30.44
CA LEU A 19 -5.38 -7.91 -29.29
C LEU A 19 -6.71 -8.12 -28.54
N SER A 20 -6.88 -9.31 -27.95
CA SER A 20 -7.99 -9.57 -27.04
C SER A 20 -7.88 -8.73 -25.76
N THR A 21 -9.02 -8.48 -25.10
CA THR A 21 -9.06 -7.68 -23.86
C THR A 21 -8.14 -8.24 -22.77
N LEU A 22 -8.07 -9.56 -22.63
CA LEU A 22 -7.22 -10.21 -21.61
C LEU A 22 -5.74 -10.09 -21.92
N GLU A 23 -5.34 -10.21 -23.20
CA GLU A 23 -3.94 -9.99 -23.60
C GLU A 23 -3.54 -8.53 -23.36
N ARG A 24 -4.43 -7.59 -23.68
CA ARG A 24 -4.16 -6.17 -23.43
C ARG A 24 -3.93 -5.88 -21.94
N ILE A 25 -4.75 -6.47 -21.07
CA ILE A 25 -4.58 -6.31 -19.62
C ILE A 25 -3.27 -6.92 -19.15
N LYS A 26 -2.90 -8.11 -19.65
CA LYS A 26 -1.62 -8.75 -19.33
C LYS A 26 -0.44 -7.86 -19.72
N GLU A 27 -0.48 -7.27 -20.92
CA GLU A 27 0.55 -6.32 -21.36
C GLU A 27 0.61 -5.08 -20.47
N ILE A 28 -0.55 -4.49 -20.14
CA ILE A 28 -0.60 -3.33 -19.22
C ILE A 28 0.00 -3.70 -17.85
N ILE A 29 -0.35 -4.87 -17.29
CA ILE A 29 0.21 -5.33 -16.02
C ILE A 29 1.72 -5.54 -16.13
N ALA A 30 2.20 -6.19 -17.19
CA ALA A 30 3.62 -6.45 -17.41
C ALA A 30 4.43 -5.16 -17.52
N GLN A 31 3.90 -4.14 -18.20
CA GLN A 31 4.57 -2.85 -18.36
C GLN A 31 4.54 -2.00 -17.08
N LEU A 32 3.46 -2.07 -16.30
CA LEU A 32 3.32 -1.26 -15.09
C LEU A 32 3.95 -1.92 -13.84
N SER A 33 4.07 -3.25 -13.82
CA SER A 33 4.63 -3.99 -12.70
C SER A 33 6.13 -3.75 -12.59
N GLY A 34 6.60 -3.51 -11.36
CA GLY A 34 8.03 -3.33 -11.10
C GLY A 34 8.56 -1.92 -11.38
N ILE A 35 7.72 -0.99 -11.87
CA ILE A 35 8.07 0.43 -11.93
C ILE A 35 8.24 0.93 -10.49
N GLY A 36 9.47 1.30 -10.13
CA GLY A 36 9.79 1.91 -8.84
C GLY A 36 9.46 3.40 -8.83
N GLY A 37 8.95 3.89 -7.71
CA GLY A 37 8.75 5.32 -7.44
C GLY A 37 9.69 5.80 -6.35
N ALA A 38 9.68 7.11 -6.10
CA ALA A 38 10.43 7.70 -4.99
C ALA A 38 9.98 7.15 -3.63
N ARG A 39 8.68 6.82 -3.50
CA ARG A 39 8.07 6.34 -2.27
C ARG A 39 7.51 4.95 -2.47
N THR A 40 7.87 4.06 -1.55
CA THR A 40 7.31 2.72 -1.46
C THR A 40 6.46 2.61 -0.20
N LEU A 41 5.28 2.04 -0.32
CA LEU A 41 4.32 1.86 0.78
C LEU A 41 4.10 0.38 1.08
N GLY A 42 3.94 0.05 2.36
CA GLY A 42 3.66 -1.32 2.83
C GLY A 42 4.89 -2.20 3.00
N PHE A 43 4.63 -3.47 3.35
CA PHE A 43 5.64 -4.44 3.75
C PHE A 43 5.49 -5.77 3.01
N GLY A 44 6.58 -6.52 2.89
CA GLY A 44 6.58 -7.87 2.32
C GLY A 44 6.19 -7.93 0.84
N LYS A 45 5.46 -8.98 0.45
CA LYS A 45 5.04 -9.25 -0.94
C LYS A 45 4.00 -8.24 -1.45
N GLU A 46 3.22 -7.67 -0.53
CA GLU A 46 2.18 -6.68 -0.81
C GLU A 46 2.70 -5.24 -0.85
N LYS A 47 4.02 -5.04 -0.72
CA LYS A 47 4.68 -3.75 -0.87
C LYS A 47 4.39 -3.12 -2.24
N ILE A 48 3.92 -1.87 -2.24
CA ILE A 48 3.61 -1.07 -3.44
C ILE A 48 4.76 -0.10 -3.69
N ARG A 49 5.49 -0.28 -4.79
CA ARG A 49 6.70 0.52 -5.09
C ARG A 49 6.40 1.88 -5.70
N SER A 50 5.24 2.03 -6.32
CA SER A 50 4.83 3.24 -7.00
C SER A 50 3.33 3.21 -7.32
N LEU A 51 2.81 4.34 -7.80
CA LEU A 51 1.45 4.44 -8.30
C LEU A 51 1.14 3.49 -9.48
N PRO A 52 1.97 3.40 -10.55
CA PRO A 52 1.72 2.43 -11.63
C PRO A 52 1.80 0.97 -11.15
N ASP A 53 2.73 0.64 -10.26
CA ASP A 53 2.86 -0.71 -9.68
C ASP A 53 1.61 -1.10 -8.86
N ALA A 54 1.00 -0.13 -8.15
CA ALA A 54 -0.28 -0.33 -7.47
C ALA A 54 -1.40 -0.70 -8.45
N VAL A 55 -1.48 0.00 -9.57
CA VAL A 55 -2.50 -0.28 -10.61
C VAL A 55 -2.29 -1.66 -11.22
N ALA A 56 -1.03 -2.04 -11.50
CA ALA A 56 -0.70 -3.37 -12.00
C ALA A 56 -1.17 -4.47 -11.05
N LYS A 57 -0.88 -4.34 -9.74
CA LYS A 57 -1.31 -5.27 -8.69
C LYS A 57 -2.83 -5.38 -8.62
N VAL A 58 -3.55 -4.26 -8.60
CA VAL A 58 -5.03 -4.25 -8.53
C VAL A 58 -5.64 -4.91 -9.75
N LEU A 59 -5.11 -4.64 -10.95
CA LEU A 59 -5.58 -5.29 -12.18
C LEU A 59 -5.29 -6.80 -12.15
N ALA A 60 -4.09 -7.21 -11.71
CA ALA A 60 -3.74 -8.62 -11.61
C ALA A 60 -4.66 -9.37 -10.61
N ILE A 61 -5.01 -8.74 -9.49
CA ILE A 61 -5.97 -9.27 -8.51
C ILE A 61 -7.37 -9.38 -9.12
N HIS A 62 -7.85 -8.31 -9.77
CA HIS A 62 -9.20 -8.27 -10.35
C HIS A 62 -9.41 -9.33 -11.44
N TYR A 63 -8.39 -9.60 -12.26
CA TYR A 63 -8.45 -10.58 -13.35
C TYR A 63 -7.88 -11.97 -12.97
N GLY A 64 -7.47 -12.18 -11.72
CA GLY A 64 -6.96 -13.46 -11.24
C GLY A 64 -5.65 -13.92 -11.90
N LEU A 65 -4.80 -12.98 -12.31
CA LEU A 65 -3.55 -13.24 -13.06
C LEU A 65 -2.32 -13.40 -12.14
N ASN A 66 -2.48 -13.32 -10.82
CA ASN A 66 -1.41 -13.61 -9.88
C ASN A 66 -1.03 -15.09 -10.00
N GLY A 67 0.22 -15.38 -10.40
CA GLY A 67 0.77 -16.72 -10.74
C GLY A 67 0.83 -17.75 -9.60
N ASN A 68 -0.07 -17.65 -8.62
CA ASN A 68 -0.18 -18.52 -7.48
C ASN A 68 -1.60 -19.09 -7.54
N GLY A 69 -1.73 -20.31 -8.04
CA GLY A 69 -3.02 -20.98 -8.17
C GLY A 69 -3.75 -21.06 -6.83
N SER A 70 -4.80 -20.26 -6.66
CA SER A 70 -6.09 -20.63 -6.08
C SER A 70 -6.95 -19.38 -5.92
N ILE A 71 -8.02 -19.34 -6.68
CA ILE A 71 -9.17 -18.45 -6.57
C ILE A 71 -9.74 -18.51 -5.14
N LYS A 72 -10.00 -17.34 -4.55
CA LYS A 72 -11.19 -16.99 -3.74
C LYS A 72 -11.09 -15.51 -3.34
N ILE A 73 -11.50 -14.61 -4.24
CA ILE A 73 -12.11 -13.35 -3.78
C ILE A 73 -13.57 -13.71 -3.57
N GLU A 74 -13.83 -14.39 -2.46
CA GLU A 74 -15.18 -14.39 -1.93
C GLU A 74 -15.42 -12.95 -1.47
N LYS A 75 -16.29 -12.24 -2.21
CA LYS A 75 -17.00 -11.10 -1.67
C LYS A 75 -17.86 -11.62 -0.53
N GLU A 76 -17.31 -11.68 0.67
CA GLU A 76 -18.07 -11.93 1.90
C GLU A 76 -17.77 -10.80 2.87
N ASN A 77 -18.81 -9.97 3.03
CA ASN A 77 -19.19 -9.24 4.22
C ASN A 77 -18.21 -9.27 5.39
N GLY A 78 -17.74 -8.09 5.79
CA GLY A 78 -16.86 -7.91 6.93
C GLY A 78 -17.37 -8.58 8.21
N PRO A 79 -16.48 -9.01 9.09
CA PRO A 79 -16.85 -9.33 10.45
C PRO A 79 -17.19 -8.03 11.18
N LYS A 80 -18.48 -7.82 11.46
CA LYS A 80 -18.87 -7.02 12.63
C LYS A 80 -18.53 -7.85 13.86
N GLU A 81 -17.27 -7.79 14.28
CA GLU A 81 -16.90 -8.21 15.63
C GLU A 81 -17.24 -7.05 16.58
N ASN A 82 -18.37 -7.19 17.27
CA ASN A 82 -18.66 -6.37 18.45
C ASN A 82 -17.58 -6.68 19.49
N PRO A 83 -16.74 -5.73 19.93
CA PRO A 83 -15.84 -5.99 21.04
C PRO A 83 -16.71 -6.19 22.29
N LYS A 84 -16.71 -7.41 22.80
CA LYS A 84 -17.27 -7.73 24.11
C LYS A 84 -16.38 -7.04 25.15
N LEU A 85 -16.92 -6.04 25.84
CA LEU A 85 -16.27 -5.37 26.97
C LEU A 85 -15.83 -6.43 27.98
N ILE A 86 -14.52 -6.63 28.10
CA ILE A 86 -13.91 -7.40 29.17
C ILE A 86 -13.72 -6.41 30.31
N THR A 87 -14.67 -6.40 31.23
CA THR A 87 -14.54 -5.75 32.52
C THR A 87 -13.46 -6.45 33.33
N GLU A 88 -12.52 -5.63 33.82
CA GLU A 88 -11.62 -5.87 34.95
C GLU A 88 -10.38 -6.75 34.69
N THR A 89 -9.27 -6.09 34.35
CA THR A 89 -7.94 -6.54 34.74
C THR A 89 -7.26 -5.40 35.47
N THR A 90 -6.95 -5.64 36.74
CA THR A 90 -6.35 -4.71 37.70
C THR A 90 -4.98 -4.25 37.18
N GLN A 91 -4.88 -3.00 36.77
CA GLN A 91 -3.62 -2.40 36.33
C GLN A 91 -2.88 -1.80 37.55
N PRO A 92 -1.63 -2.17 37.83
CA PRO A 92 -0.75 -1.30 38.60
C PRO A 92 -0.43 -0.09 37.72
N SER A 93 -0.82 1.10 38.18
CA SER A 93 -0.60 2.39 37.54
C SER A 93 0.90 2.69 37.41
N LEU A 94 1.49 2.33 36.27
CA LEU A 94 2.68 3.01 35.79
C LEU A 94 2.23 4.32 35.14
N LEU A 95 2.34 5.40 35.92
CA LEU A 95 2.32 6.75 35.42
C LEU A 95 3.48 6.94 34.44
N LEU A 96 3.20 6.71 33.16
CA LEU A 96 4.03 7.23 32.08
C LEU A 96 3.17 8.26 31.34
N ASN A 97 3.19 9.48 31.86
CA ASN A 97 2.84 10.66 31.09
C ASN A 97 3.90 10.81 30.00
N LYS A 98 3.76 10.05 28.91
CA LYS A 98 4.48 10.33 27.68
C LYS A 98 3.46 10.92 26.73
N GLU A 99 3.55 12.23 26.58
CA GLU A 99 3.02 12.97 25.44
C GLU A 99 3.37 12.14 24.20
N VAL A 100 2.37 11.47 23.63
CA VAL A 100 2.57 10.72 22.39
C VAL A 100 2.69 11.79 21.32
N GLU A 101 3.88 12.37 21.20
CA GLU A 101 4.28 12.99 19.95
C GLU A 101 4.09 11.91 18.88
N ASN A 102 3.22 12.17 17.91
CA ASN A 102 2.90 11.25 16.83
C ASN A 102 4.14 11.06 15.93
N PHE A 103 5.08 10.21 16.36
CA PHE A 103 6.21 9.79 15.53
C PHE A 103 5.72 8.76 14.50
N ASP A 104 6.00 9.03 13.23
CA ASP A 104 5.72 8.08 12.16
C ASP A 104 6.77 6.95 12.15
N ILE A 105 6.40 5.83 11.54
CA ILE A 105 7.31 4.70 11.34
C ILE A 105 8.26 5.00 10.18
N CYS A 106 9.57 4.89 10.42
CA CYS A 106 10.57 5.07 9.39
C CYS A 106 10.51 3.93 8.34
N PRO A 107 10.46 4.22 7.03
CA PRO A 107 10.39 3.20 5.99
C PRO A 107 11.69 2.38 5.84
N THR A 108 12.80 2.86 6.39
CA THR A 108 14.14 2.24 6.25
C THR A 108 14.47 1.34 7.43
N CYS A 109 14.25 1.80 8.66
CA CYS A 109 14.58 1.03 9.88
C CYS A 109 13.35 0.50 10.64
N GLY A 110 12.14 0.93 10.31
CA GLY A 110 10.91 0.49 10.97
C GLY A 110 10.69 1.06 12.38
N GLU A 111 11.55 1.96 12.85
CA GLU A 111 11.44 2.58 14.18
C GLU A 111 10.44 3.75 14.16
N ALA A 112 9.68 3.90 15.25
CA ALA A 112 8.72 4.99 15.44
C ALA A 112 9.44 6.27 15.89
N SER A 113 10.32 6.79 15.04
CA SER A 113 11.13 7.99 15.32
C SER A 113 11.28 8.88 14.09
N LEU A 114 10.31 8.83 13.17
CA LEU A 114 10.24 9.71 12.00
C LEU A 114 9.47 10.99 12.36
N VAL A 115 10.11 12.14 12.20
CA VAL A 115 9.57 13.48 12.49
C VAL A 115 9.60 14.34 11.24
N HIS A 116 8.69 15.30 11.11
CA HIS A 116 8.75 16.34 10.07
C HIS A 116 9.29 17.64 10.65
N GLU A 117 10.48 18.05 10.21
CA GLU A 117 11.14 19.29 10.62
C GLU A 117 11.78 19.97 9.40
N GLU A 118 11.72 21.30 9.34
CA GLU A 118 12.32 22.09 8.25
C GLU A 118 11.84 21.68 6.83
N GLY A 119 10.63 21.13 6.72
CA GLY A 119 10.05 20.65 5.46
C GLY A 119 10.50 19.26 5.02
N CYS A 120 11.29 18.55 5.84
CA CYS A 120 11.80 17.21 5.54
C CYS A 120 11.36 16.21 6.61
N LYS A 121 11.15 14.94 6.22
CA LYS A 121 11.00 13.82 7.15
C LYS A 121 12.37 13.35 7.60
N LYS A 122 12.69 13.41 8.89
CA LYS A 122 13.95 12.95 9.47
C LYS A 122 13.69 11.81 10.45
N CYS A 123 14.48 10.75 10.40
CA CYS A 123 14.45 9.67 11.37
C CYS A 123 15.64 9.78 12.33
N TYR A 124 15.35 9.97 13.61
CA TYR A 124 16.38 10.10 14.65
C TYR A 124 17.14 8.80 14.93
N SER A 125 16.57 7.65 14.57
CA SER A 125 17.18 6.34 14.88
C SER A 125 18.15 5.83 13.82
N CYS A 126 17.95 6.17 12.53
CA CYS A 126 18.82 5.70 11.44
C CYS A 126 19.40 6.81 10.55
N GLY A 127 19.07 8.07 10.82
CA GLY A 127 19.55 9.21 10.03
C GLY A 127 18.89 9.34 8.64
N TYR A 128 17.81 8.61 8.37
CA TYR A 128 17.03 8.77 7.13
C TYR A 128 16.46 10.19 7.04
N SER A 129 16.68 10.89 5.93
CA SER A 129 16.09 12.20 5.67
C SER A 129 15.52 12.29 4.26
N GLU A 130 14.26 12.69 4.12
CA GLU A 130 13.60 12.92 2.84
C GLU A 130 12.93 14.30 2.82
N CYS A 131 13.36 15.13 1.87
CA CYS A 131 12.72 16.36 1.42
C CYS A 131 12.33 16.12 -0.05
#